data_AF-A0AAN1PKE1-F1
#
_entry.id   AF-A0AAN1PKE1-F1
#
_cell.length_a   1.000
_cell.length_b   1.000
_cell.length_c   1.000
_cell.angle_alpha   90.00
_cell.angle_beta   90.00
_cell.angle_gamma   90.00
#
_symmetry.space_group_name_H-M   'P 1'
#
loop_
_entity.id
_entity.type
_entity.pdbx_description
1 polymer ?
#
loop_
_entity_poly.entity_id
_entity_poly.type
_entity_poly.pdbx_seq_one_letter_code
_entity_poly.pdbx_strand_id
1 'polypeptide(L)' 'MSEHDLEHGYTYPNVSDDPDQRDVLRNRLGIRSHTILSQGEYRTTSDRWIETQLAMRTAGLEPEPTRSDTILTL' A
#
# COMPACT_ATOMS: atom_id res chain seq x y z
N MET A 1 -18.21 18.88 -13.39
CA MET A 1 -17.85 17.99 -12.27
C MET A 1 -19.02 18.04 -11.31
N SER A 2 -19.67 16.91 -11.06
CA SER A 2 -20.85 16.84 -10.17
C SER A 2 -20.42 16.80 -8.71
N GLU A 3 -21.27 17.26 -7.79
CA GLU A 3 -20.99 17.28 -6.34
C GLU A 3 -20.62 15.90 -5.77
N HIS A 4 -21.11 14.81 -6.35
CA HIS A 4 -20.74 13.44 -5.96
C HIS A 4 -19.29 13.07 -6.28
N ASP A 5 -18.65 13.69 -7.27
CA ASP A 5 -17.23 13.45 -7.60
C ASP A 5 -16.29 14.08 -6.58
N LEU A 6 -16.77 15.06 -5.78
CA LEU A 6 -15.98 15.78 -4.78
C LEU A 6 -15.90 15.07 -3.42
N GLU A 7 -16.84 14.18 -3.10
CA GLU A 7 -16.90 13.51 -1.80
C GLU A 7 -15.88 12.36 -1.69
N HIS A 8 -15.43 11.79 -2.81
CA HIS A 8 -14.59 10.58 -2.84
C HIS A 8 -13.15 10.91 -3.27
N GLY A 9 -12.60 12.03 -2.77
CA GLY A 9 -11.36 12.67 -3.26
C GLY A 9 -10.16 11.74 -3.50
N TYR A 10 -10.01 10.64 -2.75
CA TYR A 10 -8.98 9.63 -2.99
C TYR A 10 -9.51 8.20 -3.17
N THR A 11 -10.82 8.00 -3.05
CA THR A 11 -11.46 6.68 -3.05
C THR A 11 -12.28 6.45 -4.32
N TYR A 12 -12.58 5.19 -4.62
CA TYR A 12 -13.58 4.88 -5.64
C TYR A 12 -14.98 5.23 -5.13
N PRO A 13 -15.91 5.62 -6.02
CA PRO A 13 -17.31 5.79 -5.66
C PRO A 13 -17.89 4.54 -5.00
N ASN A 14 -18.62 4.74 -3.91
CA ASN A 14 -19.25 3.69 -3.11
C ASN A 14 -20.52 3.13 -3.77
N VAL A 15 -20.36 2.46 -4.91
CA VAL A 15 -21.47 1.93 -5.74
C VAL A 15 -21.89 0.50 -5.39
N SER A 16 -21.20 -0.15 -4.45
CA SER A 16 -21.44 -1.52 -4.01
C SER A 16 -21.86 -1.55 -2.54
N ASP A 17 -22.74 -2.48 -2.20
CA ASP A 17 -23.14 -2.76 -0.81
C ASP A 17 -22.15 -3.70 -0.10
N ASP A 18 -21.18 -4.25 -0.83
CA ASP A 18 -20.11 -5.05 -0.26
C ASP A 18 -19.20 -4.17 0.64
N PRO A 19 -19.10 -4.45 1.95
CA PRO A 19 -18.27 -3.66 2.85
C PRO A 19 -16.78 -3.69 2.48
N ASP A 20 -16.29 -4.73 1.81
CA ASP A 20 -14.90 -4.80 1.35
C ASP A 20 -14.62 -3.86 0.17
N GLN A 21 -15.67 -3.28 -0.44
CA GLN A 21 -15.57 -2.35 -1.57
C GLN A 21 -15.91 -0.90 -1.21
N ARG A 22 -16.15 -0.63 0.07
CA ARG A 22 -16.40 0.72 0.59
C ARG A 22 -15.09 1.45 0.83
N ASP A 23 -15.03 2.72 0.45
CA ASP A 23 -13.93 3.64 0.76
C ASP A 23 -12.54 3.16 0.32
N VAL A 24 -12.49 2.32 -0.72
CA VAL A 24 -11.25 1.78 -1.27
C VAL A 24 -10.48 2.86 -2.02
N LEU A 25 -9.19 3.02 -1.69
CA LEU A 25 -8.30 3.99 -2.33
C LEU A 25 -8.14 3.73 -3.83
N ARG A 26 -8.16 4.81 -4.62
CA ARG A 26 -7.80 4.76 -6.04
C ARG A 26 -6.33 4.41 -6.17
N ASN A 27 -6.08 3.28 -6.81
CA ASN A 27 -4.76 2.68 -6.96
C ASN A 27 -4.46 2.38 -8.43
N ARG A 28 -3.17 2.24 -8.75
CA ARG A 28 -2.71 1.95 -10.12
C ARG A 28 -3.08 0.55 -10.61
N LEU A 29 -3.50 -0.33 -9.71
CA LEU A 29 -3.89 -1.72 -10.03
C LEU A 29 -5.36 -1.83 -10.44
N GLY A 30 -6.16 -0.78 -10.28
CA GLY A 30 -7.59 -0.79 -10.59
C GLY A 30 -8.42 -1.63 -9.62
N ILE A 31 -7.85 -2.07 -8.49
CA ILE A 31 -8.50 -2.97 -7.53
C ILE A 31 -9.48 -2.17 -6.66
N ARG A 32 -10.69 -2.70 -6.46
CA ARG A 32 -11.76 -2.05 -5.68
C ARG A 32 -12.19 -2.83 -4.44
N SER A 33 -11.36 -3.77 -4.00
CA SER A 33 -11.56 -4.58 -2.79
C SER A 33 -10.40 -4.29 -1.83
N HIS A 34 -10.70 -4.03 -0.56
CA HIS A 34 -9.69 -3.81 0.48
C HIS A 34 -8.79 -5.03 0.65
N THR A 35 -9.39 -6.22 0.73
CA THR A 35 -8.67 -7.47 0.92
C THR A 35 -7.69 -7.75 -0.21
N ILE A 36 -8.11 -7.58 -1.46
CA ILE A 36 -7.25 -7.81 -2.62
C ILE A 36 -6.21 -6.69 -2.76
N LEU A 37 -6.59 -5.43 -2.51
CA LEU A 37 -5.67 -4.29 -2.61
C LEU A 37 -4.51 -4.43 -1.61
N SER A 38 -4.81 -4.79 -0.36
CA SER A 38 -3.81 -5.02 0.68
C SER A 38 -2.75 -6.04 0.26
N GLN A 39 -3.16 -7.16 -0.35
CA GLN A 39 -2.22 -8.18 -0.85
C GLN A 39 -1.34 -7.66 -2.00
N GLY A 40 -1.93 -6.92 -2.93
CA GLY A 40 -1.20 -6.32 -4.05
C GLY A 40 -0.19 -5.23 -3.62
N GLU A 41 -0.61 -4.36 -2.70
CA GLU A 41 0.24 -3.31 -2.14
C GLU A 41 1.36 -3.88 -1.28
N TYR A 42 1.09 -4.91 -0.48
CA TYR A 42 2.10 -5.58 0.33
C TYR A 42 3.23 -6.12 -0.54
N ARG A 43 2.90 -6.84 -1.62
CA ARG A 43 3.92 -7.39 -2.53
C ARG A 43 4.76 -6.28 -3.16
N THR A 44 4.11 -5.25 -3.71
CA THR A 44 4.81 -4.12 -4.37
C THR A 44 5.70 -3.37 -3.38
N THR A 45 5.23 -3.16 -2.16
CA THR A 45 5.97 -2.45 -1.11
C THR A 45 7.15 -3.29 -0.61
N SER A 46 6.96 -4.59 -0.43
CA SER A 46 8.01 -5.53 -0.03
C SER A 46 9.14 -5.56 -1.07
N ASP A 47 8.81 -5.65 -2.36
CA ASP A 47 9.80 -5.67 -3.44
C ASP A 47 10.62 -4.37 -3.44
N ARG A 48 9.93 -3.22 -3.36
CA ARG A 48 10.59 -1.90 -3.32
C ARG A 48 11.42 -1.67 -2.06
N TRP A 49 11.00 -2.25 -0.93
CA TRP A 49 11.76 -2.22 0.30
C TRP A 49 13.11 -2.92 0.12
N ILE A 50 13.10 -4.14 -0.44
CA ILE A 50 14.31 -4.91 -0.72
C ILE A 50 15.25 -4.13 -1.66
N GLU A 51 14.71 -3.54 -2.72
CA GLU A 51 15.50 -2.71 -3.66
C GLU A 51 16.13 -1.50 -2.96
N THR A 52 15.39 -0.83 -2.09
CA THR A 52 15.87 0.34 -1.33
C THR A 52 16.99 -0.06 -0.38
N GLN A 53 16.83 -1.16 0.36
CA GLN A 53 17.87 -1.68 1.26
C GLN A 53 19.14 -2.07 0.50
N LEU A 54 18.99 -2.72 -0.67
CA LEU A 54 20.12 -3.07 -1.52
C LEU A 54 20.86 -1.82 -2.00
N ALA A 55 20.13 -0.80 -2.48
CA ALA A 55 20.72 0.44 -2.95
C ALA A 55 21.45 1.20 -1.84
N MET A 56 20.87 1.27 -0.63
CA MET A 56 21.52 1.87 0.55
C MET A 56 22.83 1.17 0.88
N ARG A 57 22.83 -0.17 0.91
CA ARG A 57 24.03 -0.96 1.17
C ARG A 57 25.11 -0.72 0.11
N THR A 58 24.74 -0.66 -1.17
CA THR A 58 25.69 -0.35 -2.25
C THR A 58 26.25 1.08 -2.14
N ALA A 59 25.48 2.02 -1.62
CA ALA A 59 25.93 3.38 -1.35
C ALA A 59 26.77 3.53 -0.08
N GLY A 60 27.01 2.45 0.67
CA GLY A 60 27.72 2.49 1.96
C GLY A 60 26.90 3.13 3.08
N LEU A 61 25.57 3.18 2.94
CA LEU A 61 24.64 3.62 3.97
C LEU A 61 24.11 2.38 4.70
N GLU A 62 24.18 2.38 6.02
CA GLU A 62 23.56 1.33 6.83
C GLU A 62 22.04 1.56 6.86
N PRO A 63 21.23 0.56 6.47
CA PRO A 63 19.79 0.69 6.57
C PRO A 63 19.37 0.69 8.04
N GLU A 64 18.45 1.58 8.41
CA GLU A 64 17.87 1.58 9.77
C GLU A 64 17.21 0.22 10.06
N PRO A 65 17.44 -0.38 11.23
CA PRO A 65 16.85 -1.66 11.59
C PRO A 65 15.33 -1.52 11.62
N THR A 66 14.62 -2.45 10.97
CA THR A 66 13.16 -2.42 11.00
C THR A 66 12.65 -2.94 12.34
N ARG A 67 11.45 -2.51 12.75
CA ARG A 67 10.76 -3.05 13.94
C ARG A 67 10.63 -4.58 13.91
N SER A 68 10.58 -5.19 12.72
CA SER A 68 10.53 -6.65 12.56
C SER A 68 11.87 -7.33 12.87
N ASP A 69 12.99 -6.69 12.58
CA ASP A 69 14.34 -7.22 12.88
C ASP A 69 14.60 -7.26 14.39
N THR A 70 13.95 -6.37 15.15
CA THR A 70 14.09 -6.31 16.62
C THR A 70 13.40 -7.48 17.33
N ILE A 71 12.33 -8.05 16.77
CA ILE A 71 11.55 -9.11 17.43
C ILE A 71 12.19 -10.50 17.24
N LEU A 72 13.01 -10.68 16.21
CA LEU A 72 13.69 -11.95 15.91
C LEU A 72 15.03 -12.14 16.67
N THR A 73 15.40 -11.20 17.55
CA THR A 73 16.65 -11.25 18.35
C THR A 73 16.41 -11.63 19.82
N LEU A 74 15.30 -12.31 20.14
CA LEU A 74 14.97 -12.81 21.48
C LEU A 74 14.96 -14.34 21.54
#